data_AF-A0A531KTX5-F1
#
_entry.id   AF-A0A531KTX5-F1
#
_cell.length_a   1.000
_cell.length_b   1.000
_cell.length_c   1.000
_cell.angle_alpha   90.00
_cell.angle_beta   90.00
_cell.angle_gamma   90.00
#
_symmetry.space_group_name_H-M   'P 1'
#
loop_
_entity.id
_entity.type
_entity.pdbx_description
1 polymer ?
#
loop_
_entity_poly.entity_id
_entity_poly.type
_entity_poly.pdbx_seq_one_letter_code
_entity_poly.pdbx_strand_id
1 'polypeptide(L)'
;MFTSATANAPFVARINQAGYHLAAIGRAVTLLGVVLPLLLIGILKFTAIEIEALRPFIENTPWLAWLYPAFGLAGASYFLGVVELATAFLLVASVRSVWAGVIGGVVGS
;
A
#
# COMPACT_ATOMS: atom_id res chain seq x y z
N MET A 1 35.72 38.89 -15.68
CA MET A 1 35.71 37.42 -15.65
C MET A 1 34.28 36.99 -15.37
N PHE A 2 33.47 36.76 -16.40
CA PHE A 2 32.05 36.42 -16.22
C PHE A 2 31.93 34.95 -15.82
N THR A 3 31.33 34.71 -14.67
CA THR A 3 31.20 33.41 -14.02
C THR A 3 30.20 32.53 -14.79
N SER A 4 30.62 31.35 -15.23
CA SER A 4 29.81 30.31 -15.89
C SER A 4 28.75 29.65 -15.00
N ALA A 5 28.54 30.13 -13.78
CA ALA A 5 27.63 29.54 -12.80
C ALA A 5 26.14 29.66 -13.19
N THR A 6 25.75 30.70 -13.94
CA THR A 6 24.33 30.98 -14.26
C THR A 6 23.80 30.22 -15.48
N ALA A 7 24.66 29.77 -16.40
CA ALA A 7 24.23 29.05 -17.60
C ALA A 7 23.69 27.63 -17.29
N ASN A 8 24.17 27.02 -16.21
CA ASN A 8 23.85 25.62 -15.87
C ASN A 8 22.67 25.49 -14.90
N ALA A 9 22.29 26.58 -14.21
CA ALA A 9 21.18 26.60 -13.27
C ALA A 9 19.84 26.07 -13.85
N PRO A 10 19.39 26.47 -15.06
CA PRO A 10 18.14 25.95 -15.62
C PRO A 10 18.22 24.49 -16.09
N PHE A 11 19.42 23.96 -16.31
CA PHE A 11 19.63 22.55 -16.64
C PHE A 11 19.57 21.69 -15.37
N VAL A 12 20.28 22.08 -14.31
CA VAL A 12 20.29 21.38 -13.02
C VAL A 12 18.88 21.39 -12.38
N ALA A 13 18.15 22.51 -12.47
CA ALA A 13 16.78 22.60 -11.98
C ALA A 13 15.84 21.58 -12.64
N ARG A 14 15.98 21.35 -13.95
CA ARG A 14 15.19 20.37 -14.70
C ARG A 14 15.49 18.93 -14.28
N ILE A 15 16.76 18.59 -14.02
CA ILE A 15 17.15 17.26 -13.53
C ILE A 15 16.54 17.00 -12.15
N ASN A 16 16.64 17.97 -11.24
CA ASN A 16 16.06 17.83 -9.90
C ASN A 16 14.54 17.66 -9.97
N GLN A 17 13.85 18.45 -10.80
CA GLN A 17 12.41 18.31 -11.01
C GLN A 17 12.03 16.92 -11.56
N ALA A 18 12.78 16.41 -12.55
CA ALA A 18 12.58 15.05 -13.05
C ALA A 18 12.81 14.00 -11.95
N GLY A 19 13.82 14.17 -11.10
CA GLY A 19 14.08 13.31 -9.95
C GLY A 19 12.92 13.28 -8.96
N TYR A 20 12.35 14.44 -8.61
CA TYR A 20 11.17 14.51 -7.73
C TYR A 20 9.93 13.83 -8.34
N HIS A 21 9.71 14.00 -9.65
CA HIS A 21 8.61 13.34 -10.34
C HIS A 21 8.77 11.82 -10.35
N LEU A 22 9.98 11.32 -10.62
CA LEU A 22 10.27 9.89 -10.58
C LEU A 22 10.09 9.30 -9.18
N ALA A 23 10.54 10.02 -8.14
CA ALA A 23 10.33 9.59 -6.76
C ALA A 23 8.84 9.54 -6.38
N ALA A 24 8.06 10.55 -6.79
CA ALA A 24 6.62 10.58 -6.56
C ALA A 24 5.89 9.42 -7.27
N ILE A 25 6.26 9.15 -8.53
CA ILE A 25 5.70 8.02 -9.30
C ILE A 25 6.08 6.69 -8.66
N GLY A 26 7.36 6.49 -8.31
CA GLY A 26 7.83 5.27 -7.66
C GLY A 26 7.09 4.98 -6.35
N ARG A 27 6.83 6.02 -5.55
CA ARG A 27 6.02 5.93 -4.34
C ARG A 27 4.55 5.57 -4.63
N ALA A 28 3.96 6.16 -5.66
CA ALA A 28 2.59 5.84 -6.05
C ALA A 28 2.46 4.40 -6.56
N VAL A 29 3.38 3.96 -7.40
CA VAL A 29 3.40 2.60 -7.98
C VAL A 29 3.57 1.54 -6.88
N THR A 30 4.52 1.73 -5.97
CA THR A 30 4.75 0.78 -4.87
C THR A 30 3.53 0.68 -3.94
N LEU A 31 2.89 1.79 -3.62
CA LEU A 31 1.67 1.78 -2.81
C LEU A 31 0.50 1.10 -3.53
N LEU A 32 0.21 1.52 -4.76
CA LEU A 32 -0.90 0.98 -5.55
C LEU A 32 -0.70 -0.51 -5.84
N GLY A 33 0.54 -0.95 -6.04
CA GLY A 33 0.90 -2.35 -6.25
C GLY A 33 0.54 -3.27 -5.08
N VAL A 34 0.41 -2.75 -3.86
CA VAL A 34 -0.02 -3.51 -2.68
C VAL A 34 -1.49 -3.26 -2.36
N VAL A 35 -1.95 -2.01 -2.44
CA VAL A 35 -3.32 -1.62 -2.12
C VAL A 35 -4.33 -2.26 -3.07
N LEU A 36 -4.05 -2.27 -4.38
CA LEU A 36 -5.00 -2.80 -5.36
C LEU A 36 -5.26 -4.30 -5.17
N PRO A 37 -4.24 -5.18 -5.05
CA PRO A 37 -4.48 -6.59 -4.74
C PRO A 37 -5.23 -6.80 -3.42
N LEU A 38 -4.89 -6.07 -2.35
CA LEU A 38 -5.58 -6.20 -1.07
C LEU A 38 -7.07 -5.83 -1.17
N LEU A 39 -7.41 -4.79 -1.92
CA LEU A 39 -8.81 -4.41 -2.14
C LEU A 39 -9.55 -5.47 -2.96
N LEU A 40 -8.96 -5.94 -4.06
CA LEU A 40 -9.60 -6.92 -4.94
C LEU A 40 -9.79 -8.27 -4.25
N ILE A 41 -8.74 -8.79 -3.61
CA ILE A 41 -8.79 -10.06 -2.88
C ILE A 41 -9.69 -9.94 -1.66
N GLY A 42 -9.57 -8.83 -0.91
CA GLY A 42 -10.42 -8.57 0.26
C GLY A 42 -11.90 -8.52 -0.07
N ILE A 43 -12.30 -7.93 -1.20
CA ILE A 43 -13.69 -7.96 -1.67
C ILE A 43 -14.10 -9.39 -2.07
N LEU A 44 -13.22 -10.14 -2.74
CA LEU A 44 -13.50 -11.52 -3.18
C LEU A 44 -13.77 -12.48 -2.02
N LYS A 45 -13.17 -12.25 -0.85
CA LYS A 45 -13.40 -13.04 0.38
C LYS A 45 -14.86 -13.13 0.82
N PHE A 46 -15.71 -12.21 0.37
CA PHE A 46 -17.14 -12.21 0.69
C PHE A 46 -18.00 -13.06 -0.25
N THR A 47 -17.37 -13.80 -1.17
CA THR A 47 -18.06 -14.66 -2.15
C THR A 47 -18.08 -16.14 -1.72
N ALA A 48 -19.10 -16.88 -2.16
CA ALA A 48 -19.19 -18.33 -1.92
C ALA A 48 -18.01 -19.11 -2.56
N ILE A 49 -17.47 -18.61 -3.67
CA ILE A 49 -16.32 -19.21 -4.34
C ILE A 49 -15.13 -19.26 -3.36
N GLU A 50 -14.90 -18.17 -2.65
CA GLU A 50 -13.70 -18.04 -1.81
C GLU A 50 -13.82 -18.68 -0.44
N ILE A 51 -15.05 -18.81 0.09
CA ILE A 51 -15.32 -19.60 1.30
C ILE A 51 -14.90 -21.06 1.08
N GLU A 52 -15.29 -21.63 -0.05
CA GLU A 52 -14.98 -23.02 -0.41
C GLU A 52 -13.53 -23.18 -0.82
N ALA A 53 -12.96 -22.22 -1.55
CA ALA A 53 -11.55 -22.24 -1.94
C ALA A 53 -10.62 -22.19 -0.72
N LEU A 54 -10.96 -21.42 0.32
CA LEU A 54 -10.15 -21.31 1.54
C LEU A 54 -10.23 -22.53 2.45
N ARG A 55 -11.24 -23.38 2.28
CA ARG A 55 -11.45 -24.53 3.15
C ARG A 55 -10.20 -25.39 3.36
N PRO A 56 -9.58 -25.94 2.30
CA PRO A 56 -8.37 -26.75 2.44
C PRO A 56 -7.17 -25.94 2.96
N PHE A 57 -7.10 -24.64 2.71
CA PHE A 57 -5.96 -23.83 3.16
C PHE A 57 -6.00 -23.59 4.67
N ILE A 58 -7.15 -23.24 5.23
CA ILE A 58 -7.31 -23.01 6.66
C ILE A 58 -7.14 -24.33 7.43
N GLU A 59 -7.70 -25.44 6.92
CA GLU A 59 -7.59 -26.76 7.56
C GLU A 59 -6.15 -27.28 7.63
N ASN A 60 -5.35 -27.02 6.59
CA ASN A 60 -3.95 -27.47 6.52
C ASN A 60 -2.95 -26.48 7.15
N THR A 61 -3.42 -25.37 7.72
CA THR A 61 -2.56 -24.31 8.30
C THR A 61 -2.81 -24.18 9.80
N PRO A 62 -1.97 -24.78 10.67
CA PRO A 62 -2.25 -24.90 12.10
C PRO A 62 -2.52 -23.58 12.83
N TRP A 63 -1.84 -22.49 12.44
CA TRP A 63 -2.01 -21.17 13.08
C TRP A 63 -3.30 -20.44 12.65
N LEU A 64 -4.01 -20.93 11.61
CA LEU A 64 -5.33 -20.45 11.18
C LEU A 64 -6.48 -21.28 11.75
N ALA A 65 -6.20 -22.41 12.41
CA ALA A 65 -7.21 -23.36 12.87
C ALA A 65 -8.23 -22.77 13.85
N TRP A 66 -7.89 -21.67 14.53
CA TRP A 66 -8.79 -20.97 15.46
C TRP A 66 -9.90 -20.16 14.77
N LEU A 67 -9.77 -19.85 13.47
CA LEU A 67 -10.77 -19.05 12.76
C LEU A 67 -12.12 -19.76 12.63
N TYR A 68 -12.12 -21.07 12.40
CA TYR A 68 -13.37 -21.84 12.31
C TYR A 68 -14.14 -21.94 13.61
N PRO A 69 -13.54 -22.29 14.77
CA PRO A 69 -14.30 -22.27 16.03
C PRO A 69 -14.73 -20.85 16.42
N ALA A 70 -14.00 -19.79 16.02
CA ALA A 70 -14.36 -18.41 16.34
C ALA A 70 -15.47 -17.82 15.45
N PHE A 71 -15.42 -18.07 14.13
CA PHE A 71 -16.27 -17.40 13.14
C PHE A 71 -17.07 -18.36 12.24
N GLY A 72 -16.84 -19.66 12.33
CA GLY A 72 -17.36 -20.65 11.39
C GLY A 72 -16.65 -20.64 10.04
N LEU A 73 -17.08 -21.50 9.13
CA LEU A 73 -16.47 -21.66 7.81
C LEU A 73 -16.51 -20.37 6.98
N ALA A 74 -17.72 -19.83 6.77
CA ALA A 74 -17.90 -18.59 6.01
C ALA A 74 -17.30 -17.36 6.74
N GLY A 75 -17.48 -17.29 8.06
CA GLY A 75 -16.99 -16.17 8.85
C GLY A 75 -15.46 -16.10 8.90
N ALA A 76 -14.74 -17.23 8.78
CA ALA A 76 -13.29 -17.22 8.65
C ALA A 76 -12.84 -16.49 7.36
N SER A 77 -13.51 -16.73 6.23
CA SER A 77 -13.25 -15.99 4.98
C SER A 77 -13.55 -14.51 5.15
N TYR A 78 -14.71 -14.17 5.71
CA TYR A 78 -15.12 -12.77 5.92
C TYR A 78 -14.17 -12.02 6.85
N PHE A 79 -13.68 -12.66 7.92
CA PHE A 79 -12.71 -12.07 8.82
C PHE A 79 -11.42 -11.71 8.09
N LEU A 80 -10.88 -12.62 7.27
CA LEU A 80 -9.71 -12.35 6.45
C LEU A 80 -9.97 -11.19 5.47
N GLY A 81 -11.14 -11.16 4.84
CA GLY A 81 -11.55 -10.04 3.97
C GLY A 81 -11.58 -8.70 4.69
N VAL A 82 -12.12 -8.65 5.91
CA VAL A 82 -12.10 -7.43 6.73
C VAL A 82 -10.67 -6.99 7.04
N VAL A 83 -9.78 -7.92 7.41
CA VAL A 83 -8.37 -7.61 7.71
C VAL A 83 -7.64 -7.07 6.47
N GLU A 84 -7.86 -7.67 5.29
CA GLU A 84 -7.25 -7.22 4.03
C GLU A 84 -7.74 -5.81 3.64
N LEU A 85 -9.06 -5.56 3.72
CA LEU A 85 -9.64 -4.25 3.44
C LEU A 85 -9.17 -3.19 4.45
N ALA A 86 -9.16 -3.52 5.75
CA ALA A 86 -8.64 -2.62 6.78
C ALA A 86 -7.17 -2.26 6.52
N THR A 87 -6.35 -3.26 6.15
CA THR A 87 -4.95 -3.04 5.79
C THR A 87 -4.81 -2.14 4.57
N ALA A 88 -5.60 -2.35 3.52
CA ALA A 88 -5.62 -1.49 2.35
C ALA A 88 -5.95 -0.04 2.71
N PHE A 89 -6.99 0.19 3.53
CA PHE A 89 -7.36 1.53 3.98
C PHE A 89 -6.27 2.17 4.84
N LEU A 90 -5.65 1.41 5.74
CA LEU A 90 -4.53 1.90 6.56
C LEU A 90 -3.31 2.27 5.71
N LEU A 91 -2.99 1.48 4.68
CA LEU A 91 -1.91 1.80 3.75
C LEU A 91 -2.20 3.09 2.98
N VAL A 92 -3.41 3.28 2.48
CA VAL A 92 -3.81 4.54 1.84
C VAL A 92 -3.74 5.71 2.82
N ALA A 93 -4.21 5.53 4.06
CA ALA A 93 -4.15 6.55 5.10
C ALA A 93 -2.70 6.90 5.51
N SER A 94 -1.78 5.93 5.47
CA SER A 94 -0.37 6.13 5.82
C SER A 94 0.32 7.18 4.94
N VAL A 95 -0.17 7.39 3.71
CA VAL A 95 0.35 8.38 2.77
C VAL A 95 0.33 9.78 3.37
N ARG A 96 -0.72 10.11 4.14
CA ARG A 96 -0.87 11.41 4.83
C ARG A 96 0.20 11.66 5.90
N SER A 97 0.69 10.62 6.55
CA SER A 97 1.75 10.74 7.58
C SER A 97 3.11 11.07 6.96
N VAL A 98 3.45 10.46 5.82
CA VAL A 98 4.68 10.78 5.09
C VAL A 98 4.66 12.22 4.56
N TRP A 99 3.49 12.77 4.19
CA TRP A 99 3.37 14.18 3.84
C TRP A 99 3.73 15.11 5.02
N ALA A 100 3.38 14.72 6.26
CA ALA A 100 3.84 15.44 7.45
C ALA A 100 5.37 15.37 7.62
N GLY A 101 6.00 14.24 7.28
CA GLY A 101 7.46 14.09 7.26
C GLY A 101 8.15 14.96 6.18
N VAL A 102 7.55 15.08 5.00
CA VAL A 102 8.05 15.98 3.93
C VAL A 102 7.92 17.45 4.35
N ILE A 103 6.78 17.85 4.92
CA ILE A 103 6.58 19.21 5.43
C ILE A 103 7.55 19.50 6.57
N GLY A 104 7.73 18.57 7.51
CA GLY A 104 8.70 18.69 8.60
C GLY A 104 10.14 18.81 8.08
N GLY A 105 10.49 18.07 7.02
CA GLY A 105 11.79 18.19 6.35
C GLY A 105 12.00 19.55 5.71
N VAL A 106 10.98 20.11 5.03
CA VAL A 106 11.05 21.45 4.40
C VAL A 106 11.11 22.57 5.46
N VAL A 107 10.44 22.42 6.59
CA VAL A 107 10.45 23.40 7.68
C VAL A 107 11.73 23.30 8.54
N GLY A 108 12.32 22.11 8.62
CA GLY A 108 13.51 21.83 9.42
C GLY A 108 14.84 22.00 8.67
N SER A 109 14.83 22.22 7.35
CA SER A 109 15.99 22.52 6.51
C SER A 109 16.09 24.00 6.19
#